data_AF-A0A814L3E5-F1
#
_entry.id   AF-A0A814L3E5-F1
#
_cell.length_a   1.000
_cell.length_b   1.000
_cell.length_c   1.000
_cell.angle_alpha   90.00
_cell.angle_beta   90.00
_cell.angle_gamma   90.00
#
_symmetry.space_group_name_H-M   'P 1'
#
loop_
_entity.id
_entity.type
_entity.pdbx_description
1 polymer ?
#
loop_
_entity_poly.entity_id
_entity_poly.type
_entity_poly.pdbx_seq_one_letter_code
_entity_poly.pdbx_strand_id
1 'polypeptide(L)'
;MGGDLSQRDVDFSKGIYALTANDIFRHLNKSQYKGQFDVYCTFFEIYCTKVFDLFNEKKRLRVLEDHKNLVQVVGKKEEQVESVEDVMALIRRGMSVRTSGTTSANENSSRSHAVFQITLKKKNVTKEYGKISLIDLAGSERGRDTQTNDKTTLMEGAQINKSLLTLKECIRSLGRNAEHIPFRGSTLTKVLRDSFIGERSKVCMIAMVSPGNSDAEHTLNTLRYADRVKELNVDEIKQRGGSNHAGQVGGGHDDIGLGQGLDEEDEMDDDDDGDDLVGVNNQNQVIPTSRYGGQQSNIPKAQPQQAQAINNKRPAGHNKKSEATRKFEEAIARSQEIEDLTLESHNELIDDLPQIVANHQSLLDLSTNMNYDRDEYAKQLIHMIDTQQQHLTELRNKALQMREAVAYEDLCAKGLSSK
;
A
#
# COMPACT_ATOMS: atom_id res chain seq x y z
N MET A 1 -6.02 21.85 7.09
CA MET A 1 -5.91 21.83 5.60
C MET A 1 -7.12 22.47 4.91
N GLY A 2 -8.35 22.01 5.19
CA GLY A 2 -9.57 22.43 4.50
C GLY A 2 -9.99 23.90 4.68
N GLY A 3 -9.94 24.48 5.88
CA GLY A 3 -10.48 25.82 6.12
C GLY A 3 -10.96 25.99 7.55
N ASP A 4 -11.86 26.95 7.80
CA ASP A 4 -12.43 27.20 9.12
C ASP A 4 -13.53 26.16 9.45
N LEU A 5 -13.26 25.32 10.45
CA LEU A 5 -14.17 24.27 10.95
C LEU A 5 -15.22 24.81 11.93
N SER A 6 -15.14 26.08 12.33
CA SER A 6 -16.08 26.67 13.30
C SER A 6 -17.46 27.02 12.72
N GLN A 7 -17.63 26.92 11.39
CA GLN A 7 -18.87 27.23 10.70
C GLN A 7 -19.55 25.98 10.13
N ARG A 8 -20.89 25.97 10.13
CA ARG A 8 -21.70 24.86 9.55
C ARG A 8 -21.43 24.65 8.06
N ASP A 9 -21.05 25.72 7.36
CA ASP A 9 -20.47 25.66 6.02
C ASP A 9 -18.97 25.93 6.15
N VAL A 10 -18.13 24.90 5.94
CA VAL A 10 -16.69 25.05 5.99
C VAL A 10 -16.26 26.00 4.88
N ASP A 11 -15.80 27.20 5.24
CA ASP A 11 -15.22 28.14 4.29
C ASP A 11 -13.81 27.67 3.93
N PHE A 12 -13.71 26.99 2.78
CA PHE A 12 -12.44 26.51 2.28
C PHE A 12 -11.53 27.62 1.74
N SER A 13 -12.03 28.85 1.54
CA SER A 13 -11.30 29.94 0.86
C SER A 13 -10.00 30.36 1.58
N LYS A 14 -9.93 30.12 2.88
CA LYS A 14 -8.77 30.44 3.74
C LYS A 14 -7.88 29.23 4.05
N GLY A 15 -8.22 28.04 3.55
CA GLY A 15 -7.45 26.82 3.75
C GLY A 15 -6.16 26.80 2.92
N ILE A 16 -5.19 25.96 3.33
CA ILE A 16 -3.91 25.80 2.62
C ILE A 16 -4.14 25.34 1.17
N TYR A 17 -5.14 24.51 0.92
CA TYR A 17 -5.51 24.11 -0.44
C TYR A 17 -5.83 25.32 -1.33
N ALA A 18 -6.71 26.21 -0.86
CA ALA A 18 -7.14 27.40 -1.59
C ALA A 18 -6.01 28.40 -1.78
N LEU A 19 -5.22 28.66 -0.73
CA LEU A 19 -4.09 29.58 -0.80
C LEU A 19 -3.03 29.08 -1.78
N THR A 20 -2.75 27.78 -1.79
CA THR A 20 -1.82 27.16 -2.73
C THR A 20 -2.33 27.27 -4.18
N ALA A 21 -3.61 26.97 -4.41
CA ALA A 21 -4.22 27.11 -5.74
C ALA A 21 -4.16 28.55 -6.25
N ASN A 22 -4.51 29.53 -5.40
CA ASN A 22 -4.40 30.96 -5.70
C ASN A 22 -2.97 31.34 -6.13
N ASP A 23 -1.96 30.86 -5.40
CA ASP A 23 -0.57 31.15 -5.72
C ASP A 23 -0.13 30.53 -7.04
N ILE A 24 -0.51 29.28 -7.30
CA ILE A 24 -0.21 28.61 -8.57
C ILE A 24 -0.81 29.39 -9.74
N PHE A 25 -2.11 29.68 -9.73
CA PHE A 25 -2.77 30.40 -10.83
C PHE A 25 -2.25 31.84 -10.98
N ARG A 26 -1.95 32.52 -9.87
CA ARG A 26 -1.29 33.84 -9.89
C ARG A 26 0.07 33.79 -10.57
N HIS A 27 0.86 32.74 -10.35
CA HIS A 27 2.15 32.56 -11.01
C HIS A 27 2.01 32.15 -12.47
N LEU A 28 1.07 31.27 -12.81
CA LEU A 28 0.79 30.85 -14.19
C LEU A 28 0.35 32.03 -15.07
N ASN A 29 -0.28 33.05 -14.49
CA ASN A 29 -0.69 34.27 -15.19
C ASN A 29 0.46 35.26 -15.49
N LYS A 30 1.67 35.03 -14.95
CA LYS A 30 2.87 35.84 -15.28
C LYS A 30 3.29 35.60 -16.72
N SER A 31 3.78 36.65 -17.39
CA SER A 31 4.15 36.62 -18.82
C SER A 31 5.09 35.47 -19.22
N GLN A 32 5.95 35.03 -18.30
CA GLN A 32 6.94 33.97 -18.53
C GLN A 32 6.36 32.54 -18.52
N TYR A 33 5.13 32.33 -18.02
CA TYR A 33 4.50 31.01 -17.90
C TYR A 33 3.11 30.94 -18.55
N LYS A 34 2.52 32.10 -18.86
CA LYS A 34 1.17 32.21 -19.41
C LYS A 34 1.00 31.34 -20.65
N GLY A 35 -0.02 30.47 -20.61
CA GLY A 35 -0.38 29.58 -21.72
C GLY A 35 0.57 28.40 -21.95
N GLN A 36 1.56 28.16 -21.09
CA GLN A 36 2.52 27.06 -21.27
C GLN A 36 2.11 25.75 -20.60
N PHE A 37 1.20 25.80 -19.65
CA PHE A 37 0.83 24.64 -18.83
C PHE A 37 -0.68 24.45 -18.78
N ASP A 38 -1.08 23.18 -18.71
CA ASP A 38 -2.40 22.72 -18.30
C ASP A 38 -2.30 22.20 -16.86
N VAL A 39 -3.31 22.49 -16.05
CA VAL A 39 -3.34 22.15 -14.63
C VAL A 39 -4.32 21.00 -14.41
N TYR A 40 -3.87 19.97 -13.72
CA TYR A 40 -4.68 18.81 -13.35
C TYR A 40 -4.69 18.66 -11.84
N CYS A 41 -5.81 18.18 -11.30
CA CYS A 41 -5.95 17.83 -9.90
C CYS A 41 -6.28 16.35 -9.75
N THR A 42 -5.78 15.75 -8.67
CA THR A 42 -6.20 14.44 -8.17
C THR A 42 -6.49 14.55 -6.69
N PHE A 43 -7.41 13.73 -6.19
CA PHE A 43 -7.69 13.67 -4.77
C PHE A 43 -8.03 12.24 -4.37
N PHE A 44 -7.26 11.70 -3.43
CA PHE A 44 -7.48 10.35 -2.92
C PHE A 44 -7.25 10.31 -1.41
N GLU A 45 -7.79 9.29 -0.76
CA GLU A 45 -7.51 8.99 0.64
C GLU A 45 -6.82 7.64 0.78
N ILE A 46 -5.94 7.55 1.78
CA ILE A 46 -5.34 6.30 2.24
C ILE A 46 -6.04 5.96 3.54
N TYR A 47 -6.80 4.87 3.51
CA TYR A 47 -7.55 4.35 4.65
C TYR A 47 -7.05 2.96 4.99
N CYS A 48 -6.50 2.81 6.19
CA CYS A 48 -5.70 1.65 6.57
C CYS A 48 -4.58 1.39 5.53
N THR A 49 -4.59 0.23 4.86
CA THR A 49 -3.63 -0.15 3.82
C THR A 49 -4.10 0.19 2.41
N LYS A 50 -5.37 0.58 2.23
CA LYS A 50 -6.02 0.74 0.93
C LYS A 50 -6.08 2.20 0.50
N VAL A 51 -6.06 2.43 -0.82
CA VAL A 51 -6.15 3.76 -1.43
C VAL A 51 -7.47 3.91 -2.17
N PHE A 52 -8.15 5.04 -1.98
CA PHE A 52 -9.47 5.28 -2.56
C PHE A 52 -9.55 6.65 -3.23
N ASP A 53 -10.10 6.70 -4.45
CA ASP A 53 -10.24 7.91 -5.24
C ASP A 53 -11.45 8.76 -4.77
N LEU A 54 -11.19 9.97 -4.30
CA LEU A 54 -12.24 10.89 -3.82
C LEU A 54 -12.96 11.62 -4.95
N PHE A 55 -12.42 11.62 -6.18
CA PHE A 55 -13.12 12.14 -7.36
C PHE A 55 -13.97 11.09 -8.08
N ASN A 56 -13.82 9.83 -7.71
CA ASN A 56 -14.50 8.69 -8.33
C ASN A 56 -15.15 7.77 -7.29
N GLU A 57 -15.95 8.37 -6.39
CA GLU A 57 -16.84 7.66 -5.44
C GLU A 57 -16.13 6.58 -4.60
N LYS A 58 -14.91 6.86 -4.14
CA LYS A 58 -14.05 5.93 -3.39
C LYS A 58 -13.73 4.64 -4.16
N LYS A 59 -13.57 4.70 -5.49
CA LYS A 59 -12.99 3.59 -6.26
C LYS A 59 -11.61 3.23 -5.69
N ARG A 60 -11.38 1.94 -5.43
CA ARG A 60 -10.09 1.42 -4.96
C ARG A 60 -9.01 1.66 -6.03
N LEU A 61 -7.85 2.12 -5.58
CA LEU A 61 -6.67 2.41 -6.39
C LEU A 61 -5.52 1.49 -5.97
N ARG A 62 -4.62 1.24 -6.92
CA ARG A 62 -3.46 0.36 -6.75
C ARG A 62 -2.18 1.20 -6.66
N VAL A 63 -1.21 0.77 -5.87
CA VAL A 63 0.04 1.51 -5.63
C VAL A 63 1.20 0.67 -6.14
N LEU A 64 1.79 1.12 -7.24
CA LEU A 64 2.63 0.33 -8.13
C LEU A 64 3.98 1.02 -8.32
N GLU A 65 5.10 0.29 -8.32
CA GLU A 65 6.46 0.83 -8.51
C GLU A 65 7.04 0.54 -9.90
N ASP A 66 7.23 1.56 -10.74
CA ASP A 66 7.69 1.34 -12.11
C ASP A 66 9.15 0.86 -12.20
N HIS A 67 9.59 0.44 -13.39
CA HIS A 67 10.97 0.00 -13.68
C HIS A 67 12.08 1.03 -13.36
N LYS A 68 11.73 2.26 -12.96
CA LYS A 68 12.66 3.30 -12.51
C LYS A 68 12.58 3.50 -11.00
N ASN A 69 11.96 2.56 -10.30
CA ASN A 69 11.69 2.62 -8.87
C ASN A 69 10.89 3.88 -8.50
N LEU A 70 9.92 4.29 -9.32
CA LEU A 70 9.01 5.39 -8.99
C LEU A 70 7.65 4.85 -8.59
N VAL A 71 7.21 5.20 -7.39
CA VAL A 71 5.91 4.77 -6.86
C VAL A 71 4.79 5.60 -7.48
N GLN A 72 3.84 4.93 -8.11
CA GLN A 72 2.70 5.52 -8.79
C GLN A 72 1.38 4.95 -8.26
N VAL A 73 0.46 5.85 -7.90
CA VAL A 73 -0.93 5.48 -7.66
C VAL A 73 -1.63 5.39 -9.02
N VAL A 74 -2.03 4.19 -9.42
CA VAL A 74 -2.57 3.86 -10.74
C VAL A 74 -4.10 3.89 -10.72
N GLY A 75 -4.69 4.34 -11.82
CA GLY A 75 -6.14 4.41 -12.00
C GLY A 75 -6.83 5.61 -11.35
N LYS A 76 -6.07 6.52 -10.72
CA LYS A 76 -6.61 7.77 -10.14
C LYS A 76 -7.20 8.66 -11.23
N LYS A 77 -8.37 9.22 -10.98
CA LYS A 77 -9.04 10.18 -11.85
C LYS A 77 -8.32 11.52 -11.78
N GLU A 78 -7.83 11.98 -12.93
CA GLU A 78 -7.25 13.31 -13.09
C GLU A 78 -8.29 14.25 -13.72
N GLU A 79 -8.59 15.37 -13.09
CA GLU A 79 -9.51 16.37 -13.62
C GLU A 79 -8.76 17.66 -13.96
N GLN A 80 -8.96 18.14 -15.18
CA GLN A 80 -8.37 19.40 -15.65
C GLN A 80 -9.10 20.59 -15.03
N VAL A 81 -8.35 21.61 -14.63
CA VAL A 81 -8.87 22.84 -14.04
C VAL A 81 -8.28 24.06 -14.73
N GLU A 82 -9.08 25.12 -14.85
CA GLU A 82 -8.67 26.36 -15.54
C GLU A 82 -8.65 27.57 -14.60
N SER A 83 -9.29 27.45 -13.42
CA SER A 83 -9.41 28.50 -12.44
C SER A 83 -9.23 28.00 -11.00
N VAL A 84 -9.07 28.95 -10.07
CA VAL A 84 -9.05 28.66 -8.64
C VAL A 84 -10.42 28.12 -8.22
N GLU A 85 -11.49 28.67 -8.76
CA GLU A 85 -12.87 28.29 -8.50
C GLU A 85 -13.12 26.81 -8.83
N ASP A 86 -12.56 26.31 -9.93
CA ASP A 86 -12.62 24.89 -10.31
C ASP A 86 -11.94 24.01 -9.26
N VAL A 87 -10.72 24.38 -8.85
CA VAL A 87 -9.99 23.66 -7.80
C VAL A 87 -10.78 23.61 -6.50
N MET A 88 -11.40 24.74 -6.11
CA MET A 88 -12.24 24.81 -4.92
C MET A 88 -13.50 23.94 -5.04
N ALA A 89 -14.11 23.86 -6.22
CA ALA A 89 -15.24 22.96 -6.45
C ALA A 89 -14.82 21.48 -6.31
N LEU A 90 -13.65 21.11 -6.83
CA LEU A 90 -13.09 19.76 -6.68
C LEU A 90 -12.81 19.41 -5.21
N ILE A 91 -12.20 20.32 -4.44
CA ILE A 91 -11.93 20.11 -3.01
C ILE A 91 -13.23 19.89 -2.23
N ARG A 92 -14.24 20.75 -2.44
CA ARG A 92 -15.55 20.59 -1.77
C ARG A 92 -16.17 19.23 -2.06
N ARG A 93 -16.15 18.81 -3.33
CA ARG A 93 -16.67 17.50 -3.75
C ARG A 93 -15.90 16.35 -3.09
N GLY A 94 -14.57 16.35 -3.18
CA GLY A 94 -13.75 15.28 -2.58
C GLY A 94 -13.86 15.22 -1.05
N MET A 95 -13.94 16.37 -0.37
CA MET A 95 -14.14 16.42 1.09
C MET A 95 -15.52 15.90 1.51
N SER A 96 -16.56 16.17 0.70
CA SER A 96 -17.88 15.58 0.94
C SER A 96 -17.83 14.06 0.84
N VAL A 97 -17.16 13.51 -0.18
CA VAL A 97 -16.98 12.06 -0.36
C VAL A 97 -16.18 11.44 0.79
N ARG A 98 -15.10 12.11 1.23
CA ARG A 98 -14.29 11.70 2.39
C ARG A 98 -15.15 11.53 3.65
N THR A 99 -16.06 12.48 3.89
CA THR A 99 -16.91 12.54 5.10
C THR A 99 -18.03 11.50 5.08
N SER A 100 -18.59 11.15 3.91
CA SER A 100 -19.77 10.28 3.78
C SER A 100 -19.52 8.76 3.90
N GLY A 101 -18.38 8.31 4.43
CA GLY A 101 -18.06 6.88 4.59
C GLY A 101 -19.02 6.17 5.55
N THR A 102 -19.68 5.11 5.07
CA THR A 102 -20.67 4.30 5.80
C THR A 102 -20.03 3.41 6.87
N THR A 103 -19.89 3.92 8.09
CA THR A 103 -20.08 3.14 9.32
C THR A 103 -20.63 4.06 10.39
N SER A 104 -21.68 3.57 11.05
CA SER A 104 -22.37 4.24 12.14
C SER A 104 -21.37 4.57 13.25
N ALA A 105 -21.17 5.87 13.53
CA ALA A 105 -20.35 6.42 14.61
C ALA A 105 -18.84 6.55 14.32
N ASN A 106 -18.43 7.51 13.48
CA ASN A 106 -17.47 8.58 13.82
C ASN A 106 -17.12 9.46 12.61
N GLU A 107 -16.48 10.60 12.91
CA GLU A 107 -15.95 11.60 11.98
C GLU A 107 -14.84 11.02 11.09
N ASN A 108 -15.25 10.37 9.98
CA ASN A 108 -14.40 9.53 9.11
C ASN A 108 -13.18 10.26 8.50
N SER A 109 -13.19 11.60 8.47
CA SER A 109 -12.07 12.42 8.00
C SER A 109 -10.84 12.34 8.94
N SER A 110 -11.03 12.07 10.23
CA SER A 110 -9.93 11.93 11.21
C SER A 110 -9.13 10.64 11.05
N ARG A 111 -9.67 9.65 10.34
CA ARG A 111 -9.17 8.27 10.25
C ARG A 111 -8.57 7.89 8.90
N SER A 112 -8.54 8.81 7.95
CA SER A 112 -7.89 8.62 6.64
C SER A 112 -6.89 9.72 6.36
N HIS A 113 -5.78 9.38 5.70
CA HIS A 113 -4.82 10.35 5.20
C HIS A 113 -5.29 10.84 3.83
N ALA A 114 -5.57 12.14 3.68
CA ALA A 114 -5.99 12.67 2.39
C ALA A 114 -4.81 13.28 1.62
N VAL A 115 -4.72 12.96 0.34
CA VAL A 115 -3.66 13.43 -0.55
C VAL A 115 -4.28 14.14 -1.74
N PHE A 116 -4.15 15.46 -1.75
CA PHE A 116 -4.58 16.31 -2.86
C PHE A 116 -3.36 16.72 -3.68
N GLN A 117 -3.35 16.41 -4.97
CA GLN A 117 -2.23 16.77 -5.85
C GLN A 117 -2.67 17.76 -6.92
N ILE A 118 -1.80 18.75 -7.19
CA ILE A 118 -1.93 19.65 -8.33
C ILE A 118 -0.72 19.38 -9.24
N THR A 119 -0.98 18.94 -10.45
CA THR A 119 0.03 18.57 -11.44
C THR A 119 0.01 19.54 -12.61
N LEU A 120 1.18 20.08 -12.96
CA LEU A 120 1.39 20.89 -14.15
C LEU A 120 1.88 20.00 -15.29
N LYS A 121 1.17 20.01 -16.42
CA LYS A 121 1.59 19.36 -17.66
C LYS A 121 1.87 20.44 -18.70
N LYS A 122 2.98 20.36 -19.42
CA LYS A 122 3.32 21.39 -20.43
C LYS A 122 2.43 21.19 -21.65
N LYS A 123 1.86 22.27 -22.21
CA LYS A 123 1.02 22.16 -23.41
C LYS A 123 1.80 21.47 -24.54
N ASN A 124 1.12 20.54 -25.22
CA ASN A 124 1.69 19.70 -26.28
C ASN A 124 2.73 18.66 -25.81
N VAL A 125 2.92 18.49 -24.50
CA VAL A 125 3.75 17.44 -23.91
C VAL A 125 2.93 16.75 -22.83
N THR A 126 2.58 15.48 -23.04
CA THR A 126 1.78 14.71 -22.06
C THR A 126 2.52 14.44 -20.75
N LYS A 127 3.82 14.75 -20.68
CA LYS A 127 4.68 14.55 -19.51
C LYS A 127 4.44 15.62 -18.43
N GLU A 128 4.39 15.17 -17.18
CA GLU A 128 4.37 16.03 -16.00
C GLU A 128 5.62 16.91 -15.94
N TYR A 129 5.40 18.22 -15.73
CA TYR A 129 6.46 19.20 -15.54
C TYR A 129 6.79 19.40 -14.06
N GLY A 130 5.76 19.37 -13.21
CA GLY A 130 5.90 19.51 -11.77
C GLY A 130 4.60 19.14 -11.06
N LYS A 131 4.72 18.77 -9.80
CA LYS A 131 3.61 18.31 -8.95
C LYS A 131 3.78 18.88 -7.56
N ILE A 132 2.69 19.36 -6.98
CA ILE A 132 2.62 19.69 -5.55
C ILE A 132 1.61 18.74 -4.90
N SER A 133 2.03 18.09 -3.82
CA SER A 133 1.19 17.19 -3.04
C SER A 133 0.90 17.83 -1.70
N LEU A 134 -0.38 18.06 -1.41
CA LEU A 134 -0.88 18.61 -0.17
C LEU A 134 -1.52 17.47 0.62
N ILE A 135 -0.86 17.08 1.72
CA ILE A 135 -1.19 15.88 2.49
C ILE A 135 -1.79 16.29 3.83
N ASP A 136 -2.96 15.76 4.14
CA ASP A 136 -3.67 15.92 5.41
C ASP A 136 -3.63 14.58 6.15
N LEU A 137 -2.70 14.46 7.11
CA LEU A 137 -2.50 13.21 7.85
C LEU A 137 -3.60 13.01 8.89
N ALA A 138 -4.00 11.76 9.08
CA ALA A 138 -4.83 11.34 10.21
C ALA A 138 -4.14 11.64 11.55
N GLY A 139 -4.95 11.71 12.60
CA GLY A 139 -4.47 11.95 13.96
C GLY A 139 -3.61 10.78 14.48
N SER A 140 -2.74 11.07 15.45
CA SER A 140 -1.83 10.08 16.06
C SER A 140 -2.24 9.71 17.49
N GLU A 141 -3.52 9.87 17.82
CA GLU A 141 -4.09 9.54 19.12
C GLU A 141 -3.95 8.05 19.46
N ARG A 142 -3.83 7.74 20.76
CA ARG A 142 -3.61 6.38 21.23
C ARG A 142 -4.95 5.70 21.45
N GLY A 143 -5.06 4.42 21.14
CA GLY A 143 -6.29 3.63 21.38
C GLY A 143 -6.74 3.57 22.85
N ARG A 144 -5.88 3.96 23.81
CA ARG A 144 -6.27 4.12 25.23
C ARG A 144 -7.18 5.32 25.48
N ASP A 145 -7.20 6.29 24.58
CA ASP A 145 -8.00 7.52 24.70
C ASP A 145 -9.46 7.30 24.26
N THR A 146 -9.75 6.13 23.68
CA THR A 146 -11.07 5.75 23.18
C THR A 146 -11.65 4.61 24.03
N GLN A 147 -12.55 4.95 24.96
CA GLN A 147 -13.06 4.01 25.98
C GLN A 147 -14.12 3.01 25.47
N THR A 148 -14.60 3.15 24.23
CA THR A 148 -15.69 2.33 23.68
C THR A 148 -15.53 2.14 22.18
N ASN A 149 -14.67 1.21 21.77
CA ASN A 149 -14.50 0.91 20.35
C ASN A 149 -14.74 -0.57 20.09
N ASP A 150 -15.52 -0.85 19.05
CA ASP A 150 -15.66 -2.15 18.45
C ASP A 150 -14.33 -2.62 17.84
N LYS A 151 -14.20 -3.93 17.59
CA LYS A 151 -12.97 -4.54 17.07
C LYS A 151 -12.49 -3.84 15.79
N THR A 152 -13.42 -3.42 14.93
CA THR A 152 -13.15 -2.71 13.68
C THR A 152 -12.47 -1.37 13.92
N THR A 153 -13.03 -0.50 14.77
CA THR A 153 -12.41 0.79 15.08
C THR A 153 -11.03 0.63 15.73
N LEU A 154 -10.85 -0.40 16.57
CA LEU A 154 -9.55 -0.67 17.19
C LEU A 154 -8.49 -1.05 16.15
N MET A 155 -8.86 -1.91 15.18
CA MET A 155 -7.97 -2.29 14.08
C MET A 155 -7.65 -1.09 13.17
N GLU A 156 -8.62 -0.24 12.86
CA GLU A 156 -8.41 1.01 12.10
C GLU A 156 -7.42 1.93 12.81
N GLY A 157 -7.62 2.17 14.11
CA GLY A 157 -6.73 2.98 14.93
C GLY A 157 -5.30 2.41 14.98
N ALA A 158 -5.17 1.08 15.03
CA ALA A 158 -3.87 0.42 14.96
C ALA A 158 -3.17 0.66 13.60
N GLN A 159 -3.91 0.56 12.48
CA GLN A 159 -3.36 0.78 11.14
C GLN A 159 -2.98 2.25 10.88
N ILE A 160 -3.78 3.20 11.36
CA ILE A 160 -3.43 4.63 11.32
C ILE A 160 -2.11 4.87 12.06
N ASN A 161 -2.00 4.35 13.29
CA ASN A 161 -0.79 4.48 14.08
C ASN A 161 0.42 3.78 13.46
N LYS A 162 0.23 2.61 12.83
CA LYS A 162 1.27 1.90 12.06
C LYS A 162 1.80 2.78 10.93
N SER A 163 0.92 3.34 10.10
CA SER A 163 1.34 4.21 8.98
C SER A 163 2.12 5.46 9.45
N LEU A 164 1.70 6.09 10.55
CA LEU A 164 2.40 7.24 11.12
C LEU A 164 3.72 6.86 11.79
N LEU A 165 3.80 5.67 12.41
CA LEU A 165 5.04 5.14 12.99
C LEU A 165 6.06 4.82 11.89
N THR A 166 5.64 4.16 10.81
CA THR A 166 6.51 3.89 9.65
C THR A 166 7.01 5.20 9.05
N LEU A 167 6.15 6.22 8.93
CA LEU A 167 6.58 7.54 8.45
C LEU A 167 7.63 8.17 9.37
N LYS A 168 7.43 8.08 10.69
CA LYS A 168 8.42 8.54 11.68
C LYS A 168 9.76 7.84 11.52
N GLU A 169 9.71 6.53 11.31
CA GLU A 169 10.88 5.70 11.13
C GLU A 169 11.63 6.01 9.82
N CYS A 170 10.91 6.25 8.72
CA CYS A 170 11.49 6.69 7.45
C CYS A 170 12.27 8.00 7.63
N ILE A 171 11.66 9.00 8.26
CA ILE A 171 12.31 10.29 8.54
C ILE A 171 13.52 10.13 9.46
N ARG A 172 13.41 9.32 10.51
CA ARG A 172 14.53 9.04 11.42
C ARG A 172 15.69 8.39 10.67
N SER A 173 15.41 7.44 9.80
CA SER A 173 16.41 6.70 9.03
C SER A 173 17.05 7.59 7.96
N LEU A 174 16.28 8.47 7.30
CA LEU A 174 16.80 9.53 6.43
C LEU A 174 17.75 10.47 7.19
N GLY A 175 17.36 10.94 8.39
CA GLY A 175 18.18 11.86 9.18
C GLY A 175 19.47 11.24 9.73
N ARG A 176 19.52 9.91 9.83
CA ARG A 176 20.73 9.15 10.22
C ARG A 176 21.56 8.70 9.03
N ASN A 177 21.16 9.01 7.80
CA ASN A 177 21.76 8.46 6.58
C ASN A 177 21.86 6.93 6.63
N ALA A 178 20.80 6.26 7.11
CA ALA A 178 20.72 4.82 7.10
C ALA A 178 20.74 4.28 5.66
N GLU A 179 21.36 3.11 5.47
CA GLU A 179 21.46 2.47 4.16
C GLU A 179 20.09 2.05 3.62
N HIS A 180 19.28 1.41 4.47
CA HIS A 180 17.90 1.04 4.15
C HIS A 180 16.91 1.99 4.84
N ILE A 181 15.96 2.52 4.05
CA ILE A 181 14.86 3.37 4.54
C ILE A 181 13.54 2.61 4.28
N PRO A 182 12.74 2.32 5.32
CA PRO A 182 11.61 1.38 5.21
C PRO A 182 10.35 2.01 4.59
N PHE A 183 10.45 2.56 3.38
CA PHE A 183 9.31 3.16 2.68
C PHE A 183 8.20 2.15 2.40
N ARG A 184 8.52 0.86 2.33
CA ARG A 184 7.54 -0.24 2.17
C ARG A 184 6.69 -0.53 3.39
N GLY A 185 7.07 -0.06 4.59
CA GLY A 185 6.39 -0.43 5.83
C GLY A 185 4.96 0.11 5.98
N SER A 186 4.48 0.94 5.04
CA SER A 186 3.08 1.35 4.94
C SER A 186 2.76 1.92 3.55
N THR A 187 1.50 1.84 3.12
CA THR A 187 1.02 2.45 1.87
C THR A 187 1.27 3.96 1.84
N LEU A 188 1.13 4.64 2.98
CA LEU A 188 1.43 6.08 3.11
C LEU A 188 2.89 6.37 2.77
N THR A 189 3.83 5.62 3.34
CA THR A 189 5.27 5.83 3.11
C THR A 189 5.69 5.43 1.70
N LYS A 190 5.05 4.42 1.09
CA LYS A 190 5.23 4.09 -0.34
C LYS A 190 4.86 5.30 -1.20
N VAL A 191 3.66 5.86 -1.01
CA VAL A 191 3.16 7.03 -1.77
C VAL A 191 4.03 8.29 -1.54
N LEU A 192 4.59 8.47 -0.34
CA LEU A 192 5.41 9.63 -0.01
C LEU A 192 6.89 9.50 -0.38
N ARG A 193 7.35 8.32 -0.82
CA ARG A 193 8.76 8.04 -1.13
C ARG A 193 9.40 9.12 -1.99
N ASP A 194 8.81 9.40 -3.16
CA ASP A 194 9.30 10.42 -4.11
C ASP A 194 9.38 11.82 -3.51
N SER A 195 8.50 12.13 -2.54
CA SER A 195 8.53 13.43 -1.86
C SER A 195 9.80 13.58 -1.02
N PHE A 196 10.30 12.51 -0.40
CA PHE A 196 11.49 12.57 0.46
C PHE A 196 12.80 12.39 -0.31
N ILE A 197 12.86 11.49 -1.30
CA ILE A 197 14.12 11.13 -1.98
C ILE A 197 14.25 11.66 -3.41
N GLY A 198 13.20 12.28 -3.97
CA GLY A 198 13.25 12.80 -5.34
C GLY A 198 14.30 13.89 -5.54
N GLU A 199 15.10 13.79 -6.61
CA GLU A 199 16.23 14.70 -6.90
C GLU A 199 15.85 16.18 -6.88
N ARG A 200 14.65 16.50 -7.38
CA ARG A 200 14.08 17.86 -7.46
C ARG A 200 12.90 18.05 -6.51
N SER A 201 12.88 17.33 -5.40
CA SER A 201 11.84 17.44 -4.40
C SER A 201 12.19 18.44 -3.29
N LYS A 202 11.16 19.08 -2.75
CA LYS A 202 11.22 19.89 -1.52
C LYS A 202 10.02 19.53 -0.66
N VAL A 203 10.27 19.28 0.62
CA VAL A 203 9.24 18.93 1.60
C VAL A 203 9.09 20.06 2.61
N CYS A 204 7.85 20.40 2.94
CA CYS A 204 7.51 21.29 4.04
C CYS A 204 6.56 20.54 4.98
N MET A 205 6.93 20.43 6.25
CA MET A 205 6.08 19.84 7.29
C MET A 205 5.51 20.93 8.17
N ILE A 206 4.18 20.91 8.37
CA ILE A 206 3.48 21.79 9.31
C ILE A 206 3.08 20.95 10.52
N ALA A 207 3.76 21.16 11.64
CA ALA A 207 3.48 20.45 12.88
C ALA A 207 2.37 21.16 13.68
N MET A 208 1.23 20.49 13.85
CA MET A 208 0.10 21.00 14.64
C MET A 208 0.24 20.55 16.10
N VAL A 209 0.11 21.47 17.04
CA VAL A 209 0.24 21.19 18.48
C VAL A 209 -0.97 21.73 19.24
N SER A 210 -1.36 21.03 20.30
CA SER A 210 -2.43 21.48 21.19
C SER A 210 -1.84 22.32 22.33
N PRO A 211 -2.46 23.46 22.71
CA PRO A 211 -2.01 24.25 23.84
C PRO A 211 -2.44 23.67 25.20
N GLY A 212 -3.26 22.62 25.22
CA GLY A 212 -3.80 22.03 26.44
C GLY A 212 -2.75 21.32 27.29
N ASN A 213 -2.80 21.50 28.62
CA ASN A 213 -1.88 20.80 29.53
C ASN A 213 -2.07 19.28 29.53
N SER A 214 -3.29 18.79 29.29
CA SER A 214 -3.58 17.36 29.10
C SER A 214 -2.83 16.76 27.91
N ASP A 215 -2.49 17.59 26.92
CA ASP A 215 -1.93 17.15 25.65
C ASP A 215 -0.41 17.39 25.59
N ALA A 216 0.21 17.74 26.72
CA ALA A 216 1.63 18.07 26.80
C ALA A 216 2.52 16.93 26.28
N GLU A 217 2.17 15.67 26.56
CA GLU A 217 2.91 14.51 26.05
C GLU A 217 2.80 14.39 24.52
N HIS A 218 1.59 14.54 23.96
CA HIS A 218 1.37 14.51 22.51
C HIS A 218 2.10 15.66 21.81
N THR A 219 2.03 16.86 22.37
CA THR A 219 2.74 18.04 21.87
C THR A 219 4.25 17.83 21.86
N LEU A 220 4.83 17.29 22.93
CA LEU A 220 6.26 17.01 22.99
C LEU A 220 6.68 15.96 21.95
N ASN A 221 5.86 14.93 21.74
CA ASN A 221 6.12 13.91 20.73
C ASN A 221 6.09 14.49 19.30
N THR A 222 5.11 15.35 19.00
CA THR A 222 5.02 16.04 17.71
C THR A 222 6.20 16.97 17.46
N LEU A 223 6.61 17.75 18.48
CA LEU A 223 7.75 18.67 18.35
C LEU A 223 9.08 17.93 18.18
N ARG A 224 9.31 16.85 18.93
CA ARG A 224 10.50 16.00 18.76
C ARG A 224 10.59 15.42 17.36
N TYR A 225 9.44 15.08 16.78
CA TYR A 225 9.39 14.58 15.41
C TYR A 225 9.72 15.66 14.39
N ALA A 226 9.10 16.84 14.51
CA ALA A 226 9.38 17.98 13.64
C ALA A 226 10.85 18.42 13.67
N ASP A 227 11.48 18.38 14.85
CA ASP A 227 12.90 18.69 15.02
C ASP A 227 13.81 17.75 14.21
N ARG A 228 13.48 16.45 14.16
CA ARG A 228 14.21 15.47 13.33
C ARG A 228 14.06 15.70 11.83
N VAL A 229 12.89 16.18 11.40
CA VAL A 229 12.65 16.51 9.98
C VAL A 229 13.54 17.68 9.53
N LYS A 230 13.83 18.61 10.44
CA LYS A 230 14.72 19.75 10.16
C LYS A 230 16.18 19.31 9.93
N GLU A 231 16.61 18.22 10.57
CA GLU A 231 17.96 17.64 10.42
C GLU A 231 18.16 16.89 9.09
N LEU A 232 17.11 16.77 8.25
CA LEU A 232 17.20 16.15 6.94
C LEU A 232 18.01 17.02 5.96
N ASN A 233 19.33 16.79 5.89
CA ASN A 233 20.16 17.32 4.82
C ASN A 233 19.92 16.54 3.52
N VAL A 234 18.85 16.92 2.80
CA VAL A 234 18.48 16.31 1.52
C VAL A 234 19.65 16.35 0.52
N ASP A 235 20.55 17.34 0.62
CA ASP A 235 21.73 17.46 -0.25
C ASP A 235 22.81 16.38 -0.02
N GLU A 236 22.92 15.80 1.18
CA GLU A 236 23.82 14.67 1.45
C GLU A 236 23.19 13.33 1.02
N ILE A 237 21.88 13.19 1.20
CA ILE A 237 21.08 12.03 0.77
C ILE A 237 21.14 11.92 -0.78
N LYS A 238 21.14 13.05 -1.49
CA LYS A 238 21.27 13.15 -2.96
C LYS A 238 22.57 12.59 -3.54
N GLN A 239 23.69 12.59 -2.79
CA GLN A 239 24.98 12.16 -3.34
C GLN A 239 25.14 10.64 -3.42
N ARG A 240 24.36 9.86 -2.67
CA ARG A 240 24.47 8.38 -2.66
C ARG A 240 23.47 7.67 -3.57
N GLY A 241 22.33 8.28 -3.88
CA GLY A 241 21.38 7.76 -4.87
C GLY A 241 21.82 7.92 -6.33
N GLY A 242 22.86 8.73 -6.60
CA GLY A 242 23.33 9.04 -7.96
C GLY A 242 24.66 8.40 -8.39
N SER A 243 25.37 7.70 -7.51
CA SER A 243 26.75 7.26 -7.79
C SER A 243 26.89 5.97 -8.60
N ASN A 244 25.81 5.34 -9.07
CA ASN A 244 25.89 4.18 -9.98
C ASN A 244 25.59 4.49 -11.46
N HIS A 245 25.44 5.76 -11.87
CA HIS A 245 25.00 6.09 -13.24
C HIS A 245 25.83 7.15 -13.98
N ALA A 246 27.14 6.94 -14.10
CA ALA A 246 27.96 7.63 -15.11
C ALA A 246 29.15 6.78 -15.62
N GLY A 247 29.13 6.39 -16.90
CA GLY A 247 30.26 5.82 -17.66
C GLY A 247 29.81 4.81 -18.73
N GLN A 248 29.43 5.21 -19.94
CA GLN A 248 30.26 5.46 -21.15
C GLN A 248 30.41 4.24 -22.08
N VAL A 249 30.16 4.50 -23.36
CA VAL A 249 30.12 3.59 -24.51
C VAL A 249 31.53 3.17 -24.96
N GLY A 250 31.75 1.86 -25.12
CA GLY A 250 32.61 1.30 -26.18
C GLY A 250 33.85 0.47 -25.77
N GLY A 251 33.82 -0.85 -26.08
CA GLY A 251 34.97 -1.60 -26.60
C GLY A 251 35.61 -2.73 -25.77
N GLY A 252 35.22 -3.98 -26.04
CA GLY A 252 36.12 -5.13 -26.30
C GLY A 252 36.98 -5.80 -25.21
N HIS A 253 36.63 -7.07 -24.94
CA HIS A 253 37.43 -8.24 -24.51
C HIS A 253 37.77 -8.52 -23.02
N ASP A 254 37.28 -9.71 -22.60
CA ASP A 254 37.83 -10.78 -21.75
C ASP A 254 38.52 -10.43 -20.41
N ASP A 255 37.94 -10.83 -19.26
CA ASP A 255 38.28 -12.07 -18.51
C ASP A 255 37.68 -12.07 -17.08
N ILE A 256 37.64 -13.28 -16.50
CA ILE A 256 36.89 -13.85 -15.39
C ILE A 256 37.16 -13.25 -13.99
N GLY A 257 36.12 -13.19 -13.13
CA GLY A 257 36.30 -12.94 -11.69
C GLY A 257 35.02 -12.98 -10.85
N LEU A 258 34.91 -14.03 -10.02
CA LEU A 258 33.81 -14.38 -9.09
C LEU A 258 33.67 -13.39 -7.91
N GLY A 259 32.44 -13.18 -7.42
CA GLY A 259 32.21 -12.85 -6.00
C GLY A 259 30.99 -11.98 -5.64
N GLN A 260 29.93 -12.64 -5.17
CA GLN A 260 29.11 -12.35 -3.96
C GLN A 260 28.40 -10.98 -3.77
N GLY A 261 27.10 -11.06 -3.42
CA GLY A 261 26.33 -10.01 -2.70
C GLY A 261 25.01 -9.66 -3.40
N LEU A 262 23.89 -10.31 -3.06
CA LEU A 262 22.78 -9.77 -2.20
C LEU A 262 22.07 -8.57 -2.86
N ASP A 263 20.86 -8.77 -3.41
CA ASP A 263 19.55 -8.37 -2.80
C ASP A 263 19.22 -6.91 -3.26
N GLU A 264 18.13 -6.51 -3.91
CA GLU A 264 16.72 -6.91 -4.00
C GLU A 264 16.15 -6.42 -5.37
N GLU A 265 15.23 -7.17 -5.96
CA GLU A 265 14.20 -6.59 -6.83
C GLU A 265 13.03 -6.14 -5.95
N ASP A 266 12.50 -4.96 -6.28
CA ASP A 266 11.23 -4.49 -5.78
C ASP A 266 10.10 -4.99 -6.67
N GLU A 267 9.16 -5.65 -6.02
CA GLU A 267 7.96 -6.19 -6.61
C GLU A 267 6.90 -5.14 -6.93
N MET A 268 6.05 -5.51 -7.89
CA MET A 268 4.77 -4.91 -8.19
C MET A 268 3.69 -6.00 -8.31
N ASP A 269 2.94 -6.19 -7.23
CA ASP A 269 1.50 -5.89 -7.13
C ASP A 269 0.66 -6.02 -8.42
N ASP A 270 -0.38 -6.85 -8.35
CA ASP A 270 -1.77 -6.51 -8.71
C ASP A 270 -2.68 -7.73 -8.45
N ASP A 271 -3.50 -7.74 -7.39
CA ASP A 271 -4.89 -7.25 -7.32
C ASP A 271 -5.86 -7.87 -8.35
N ASP A 272 -6.83 -8.66 -7.85
CA ASP A 272 -8.23 -8.55 -8.29
C ASP A 272 -9.19 -9.03 -7.18
N ASP A 273 -10.15 -8.18 -6.83
CA ASP A 273 -11.33 -8.50 -6.03
C ASP A 273 -12.53 -7.80 -6.67
N GLY A 274 -13.47 -8.62 -7.11
CA GLY A 274 -14.87 -8.26 -7.28
C GLY A 274 -15.71 -9.35 -6.64
N ASP A 275 -16.51 -8.99 -5.64
CA ASP A 275 -17.58 -9.85 -5.14
C ASP A 275 -18.86 -9.04 -4.89
N ASP A 276 -19.95 -9.80 -4.82
CA ASP A 276 -21.16 -9.64 -4.04
C ASP A 276 -22.46 -9.66 -4.87
N LEU A 277 -23.56 -10.32 -4.49
CA LEU A 277 -23.91 -11.22 -3.37
C LEU A 277 -25.26 -11.93 -3.71
N VAL A 278 -25.40 -13.12 -3.12
CA VAL A 278 -26.56 -14.00 -2.80
C VAL A 278 -28.03 -13.62 -3.07
N GLY A 279 -28.79 -14.66 -3.43
CA GLY A 279 -30.22 -14.85 -3.14
C GLY A 279 -30.50 -16.29 -2.62
N VAL A 280 -31.22 -16.38 -1.50
CA VAL A 280 -31.55 -17.59 -0.70
C VAL A 280 -32.70 -18.41 -1.31
N ASN A 281 -32.62 -19.75 -1.35
CA ASN A 281 -33.68 -20.66 -0.85
C ASN A 281 -33.40 -22.19 -0.95
N ASN A 282 -33.50 -22.84 0.22
CA ASN A 282 -34.32 -24.03 0.55
C ASN A 282 -34.01 -25.46 0.04
N GLN A 283 -34.10 -26.39 1.02
CA GLN A 283 -34.46 -27.83 0.99
C GLN A 283 -33.38 -28.92 1.21
N ASN A 284 -33.44 -29.50 2.42
CA ASN A 284 -33.64 -30.94 2.74
C ASN A 284 -32.64 -32.02 2.22
N GLN A 285 -31.88 -32.67 3.13
CA GLN A 285 -31.99 -34.11 3.51
C GLN A 285 -30.73 -34.71 4.21
N VAL A 286 -30.95 -35.20 5.44
CA VAL A 286 -30.56 -36.48 6.09
C VAL A 286 -29.24 -37.25 5.72
N ILE A 287 -28.26 -37.24 6.66
CA ILE A 287 -27.41 -38.31 7.32
C ILE A 287 -27.44 -39.74 6.69
N PRO A 288 -26.33 -40.56 6.55
CA PRO A 288 -25.38 -40.95 7.62
C PRO A 288 -23.89 -41.33 7.32
N THR A 289 -23.09 -41.21 8.40
CA THR A 289 -21.87 -41.92 8.85
C THR A 289 -21.22 -43.07 8.05
N SER A 290 -19.87 -43.13 7.96
CA SER A 290 -19.01 -44.23 8.50
C SER A 290 -17.57 -44.32 7.92
N ARG A 291 -16.58 -44.42 8.84
CA ARG A 291 -15.31 -45.21 8.87
C ARG A 291 -14.15 -45.07 7.85
N TYR A 292 -12.98 -44.79 8.45
CA TYR A 292 -11.69 -45.53 8.46
C TYR A 292 -11.15 -46.28 7.21
N GLY A 293 -9.86 -46.00 6.93
CA GLY A 293 -8.92 -46.79 6.11
C GLY A 293 -8.64 -46.11 4.76
N GLY A 294 -7.42 -45.78 4.33
CA GLY A 294 -6.14 -46.48 4.43
C GLY A 294 -5.72 -46.90 3.01
N GLN A 295 -4.49 -46.51 2.61
CA GLN A 295 -3.70 -46.97 1.45
C GLN A 295 -3.79 -46.25 0.08
N GLN A 296 -2.69 -45.54 -0.20
CA GLN A 296 -1.76 -45.68 -1.34
C GLN A 296 -2.26 -45.89 -2.78
N SER A 297 -1.69 -45.05 -3.65
CA SER A 297 -1.26 -45.28 -5.04
C SER A 297 -2.33 -45.60 -6.08
N ASN A 298 -2.55 -44.68 -7.02
CA ASN A 298 -2.03 -44.83 -8.38
C ASN A 298 -2.50 -43.70 -9.30
N ILE A 299 -1.55 -43.18 -10.07
CA ILE A 299 -1.74 -42.24 -11.19
C ILE A 299 -2.40 -43.00 -12.35
N PRO A 300 -3.39 -42.42 -13.04
CA PRO A 300 -3.61 -42.71 -14.45
C PRO A 300 -3.40 -41.45 -15.30
N LYS A 301 -2.41 -41.53 -16.20
CA LYS A 301 -2.25 -40.65 -17.36
C LYS A 301 -3.38 -40.93 -18.36
N ALA A 302 -4.04 -39.90 -18.88
CA ALA A 302 -4.87 -39.99 -20.08
C ALA A 302 -4.48 -38.90 -21.08
N GLN A 303 -4.33 -39.33 -22.34
CA GLN A 303 -3.85 -38.58 -23.50
C GLN A 303 -4.91 -37.61 -24.08
N PRO A 304 -4.50 -36.61 -24.87
CA PRO A 304 -5.34 -35.48 -25.28
C PRO A 304 -6.16 -35.76 -26.55
N GLN A 305 -7.40 -35.25 -26.56
CA GLN A 305 -8.28 -35.21 -27.74
C GLN A 305 -7.84 -34.12 -28.73
N GLN A 306 -7.87 -34.48 -30.01
CA GLN A 306 -7.57 -33.67 -31.17
C GLN A 306 -8.58 -32.53 -31.35
N ALA A 307 -8.10 -31.30 -31.52
CA ALA A 307 -8.85 -30.21 -32.13
C ALA A 307 -8.11 -29.70 -33.37
N GLN A 308 -8.88 -29.53 -34.44
CA GLN A 308 -8.43 -29.36 -35.82
C GLN A 308 -7.83 -27.98 -36.09
N ALA A 309 -6.80 -27.96 -36.95
CA ALA A 309 -6.08 -26.79 -37.37
C ALA A 309 -6.88 -25.92 -38.36
N ILE A 310 -7.00 -24.62 -38.08
CA ILE A 310 -7.23 -23.59 -39.10
C ILE A 310 -5.87 -22.96 -39.43
N ASN A 311 -5.48 -23.13 -40.68
CA ASN A 311 -4.19 -22.80 -41.26
C ASN A 311 -4.17 -21.33 -41.68
N ASN A 312 -3.43 -20.47 -40.97
CA ASN A 312 -3.00 -19.17 -41.49
C ASN A 312 -1.47 -19.07 -41.38
N LYS A 313 -0.79 -19.36 -42.49
CA LYS A 313 0.66 -19.16 -42.66
C LYS A 313 1.00 -17.67 -42.75
N ARG A 314 1.83 -17.18 -41.83
CA ARG A 314 2.72 -16.00 -41.98
C ARG A 314 4.06 -16.28 -41.26
N PRO A 315 5.18 -15.67 -41.70
CA PRO A 315 6.50 -16.30 -41.65
C PRO A 315 7.08 -16.37 -40.22
N ALA A 316 7.60 -17.55 -39.88
CA ALA A 316 8.25 -17.83 -38.61
C ALA A 316 9.71 -17.34 -38.65
N GLY A 317 9.99 -16.24 -37.94
CA GLY A 317 11.35 -15.74 -37.78
C GLY A 317 11.57 -14.80 -36.60
N HIS A 318 10.54 -14.11 -36.09
CA HIS A 318 10.71 -13.09 -35.05
C HIS A 318 9.82 -13.23 -33.79
N ASN A 319 8.95 -14.25 -33.70
CA ASN A 319 7.94 -14.32 -32.61
C ASN A 319 8.33 -15.13 -31.36
N LYS A 320 9.39 -15.95 -31.38
CA LYS A 320 9.74 -16.79 -30.22
C LYS A 320 10.40 -16.03 -29.07
N LYS A 321 11.08 -14.91 -29.37
CA LYS A 321 11.69 -14.04 -28.37
C LYS A 321 10.60 -13.30 -27.59
N SER A 322 9.58 -12.80 -28.30
CA SER A 322 8.41 -12.15 -27.69
C SER A 322 7.59 -13.08 -26.79
N GLU A 323 7.39 -14.36 -27.16
CA GLU A 323 6.61 -15.29 -26.33
C GLU A 323 7.37 -15.74 -25.07
N ALA A 324 8.70 -15.90 -25.15
CA ALA A 324 9.52 -16.27 -23.99
C ALA A 324 9.63 -15.10 -23.00
N THR A 325 9.79 -13.87 -23.49
CA THR A 325 9.78 -12.66 -22.65
C THR A 325 8.42 -12.48 -21.97
N ARG A 326 7.30 -12.70 -22.68
CA ARG A 326 5.96 -12.60 -22.09
C ARG A 326 5.71 -13.64 -20.98
N LYS A 327 6.18 -14.88 -21.16
CA LYS A 327 6.07 -15.93 -20.13
C LYS A 327 6.94 -15.65 -18.90
N PHE A 328 8.04 -14.92 -19.07
CA PHE A 328 8.89 -14.49 -17.97
C PHE A 328 8.24 -13.32 -17.21
N GLU A 329 7.71 -12.33 -17.92
CA GLU A 329 6.92 -11.24 -17.32
C GLU A 329 5.69 -11.76 -16.55
N GLU A 330 4.95 -12.72 -17.11
CA GLU A 330 3.83 -13.40 -16.44
C GLU A 330 4.28 -14.22 -15.22
N ALA A 331 5.49 -14.80 -15.24
CA ALA A 331 6.04 -15.57 -14.13
C ALA A 331 6.45 -14.65 -12.96
N ILE A 332 7.07 -13.51 -13.26
CA ILE A 332 7.44 -12.48 -12.28
C ILE A 332 6.18 -11.96 -11.59
N ALA A 333 5.20 -11.45 -12.35
CA ALA A 333 3.97 -10.90 -11.75
C ALA A 333 3.26 -11.90 -10.82
N ARG A 334 3.24 -13.18 -11.18
CA ARG A 334 2.66 -14.24 -10.35
C ARG A 334 3.50 -14.58 -9.10
N SER A 335 4.83 -14.50 -9.21
CA SER A 335 5.75 -14.64 -8.08
C SER A 335 5.46 -13.55 -7.03
N GLN A 336 5.33 -12.32 -7.52
CA GLN A 336 5.08 -11.11 -6.74
C GLN A 336 3.74 -11.14 -6.02
N GLU A 337 2.66 -11.50 -6.72
CA GLU A 337 1.34 -11.68 -6.10
C GLU A 337 1.35 -12.72 -4.96
N ILE A 338 2.06 -13.84 -5.14
CA ILE A 338 2.14 -14.91 -4.13
C ILE A 338 3.02 -14.47 -2.95
N GLU A 339 4.09 -13.72 -3.19
CA GLU A 339 4.93 -13.13 -2.16
C GLU A 339 4.13 -12.16 -1.29
N ASP A 340 3.45 -11.17 -1.89
CA ASP A 340 2.62 -10.19 -1.18
C ASP A 340 1.56 -10.89 -0.31
N LEU A 341 0.83 -11.87 -0.86
CA LEU A 341 -0.18 -12.64 -0.11
C LEU A 341 0.42 -13.48 1.03
N THR A 342 1.66 -13.95 0.88
CA THR A 342 2.37 -14.71 1.91
C THR A 342 2.85 -13.79 3.02
N LEU A 343 3.43 -12.63 2.67
CA LEU A 343 3.92 -11.63 3.60
C LEU A 343 2.79 -10.96 4.39
N GLU A 344 1.67 -10.67 3.74
CA GLU A 344 0.46 -10.16 4.42
C GLU A 344 -0.03 -11.16 5.47
N SER A 345 -0.19 -12.43 5.07
CA SER A 345 -0.66 -13.49 5.97
C SER A 345 0.32 -13.80 7.12
N HIS A 346 1.63 -13.65 6.89
CA HIS A 346 2.64 -13.77 7.95
C HIS A 346 2.54 -12.58 8.93
N ASN A 347 2.38 -11.36 8.42
CA ASN A 347 2.21 -10.18 9.27
C ASN A 347 0.92 -10.25 10.11
N GLU A 348 -0.20 -10.71 9.53
CA GLU A 348 -1.45 -10.93 10.27
C GLU A 348 -1.25 -11.89 11.45
N LEU A 349 -0.53 -12.99 11.24
CA LEU A 349 -0.18 -13.93 12.32
C LEU A 349 0.61 -13.22 13.44
N ILE A 350 1.60 -12.41 13.08
CA ILE A 350 2.43 -11.67 14.05
C ILE A 350 1.58 -10.68 14.85
N ASP A 351 0.67 -9.97 14.18
CA ASP A 351 -0.22 -9.00 14.81
C ASP A 351 -1.25 -9.68 15.74
N ASP A 352 -1.69 -10.91 15.42
CA ASP A 352 -2.61 -11.71 16.24
C ASP A 352 -1.94 -12.43 17.42
N LEU A 353 -0.63 -12.71 17.36
CA LEU A 353 0.11 -13.45 18.40
C LEU A 353 -0.10 -12.90 19.82
N PRO A 354 -0.03 -11.57 20.08
CA PRO A 354 -0.29 -11.03 21.42
C PRO A 354 -1.68 -11.37 21.96
N GLN A 355 -2.72 -11.29 21.11
CA GLN A 355 -4.09 -11.59 21.52
C GLN A 355 -4.30 -13.09 21.72
N ILE A 356 -3.72 -13.91 20.85
CA ILE A 356 -3.69 -15.37 20.99
C ILE A 356 -3.06 -15.76 22.33
N VAL A 357 -1.90 -15.20 22.66
CA VAL A 357 -1.22 -15.45 23.93
C VAL A 357 -2.08 -15.00 25.11
N ALA A 358 -2.70 -13.82 25.02
CA ALA A 358 -3.60 -13.31 26.07
C ALA A 358 -4.83 -14.21 26.28
N ASN A 359 -5.41 -14.76 25.21
CA ASN A 359 -6.55 -15.67 25.29
C ASN A 359 -6.14 -16.99 25.96
N HIS A 360 -4.98 -17.55 25.59
CA HIS A 360 -4.46 -18.79 26.20
C HIS A 360 -4.13 -18.59 27.67
N GLN A 361 -3.55 -17.43 28.03
CA GLN A 361 -3.29 -17.07 29.41
C GLN A 361 -4.60 -16.93 30.20
N SER A 362 -5.61 -16.28 29.64
CA SER A 362 -6.92 -16.12 30.29
C SER A 362 -7.61 -17.46 30.52
N LEU A 363 -7.54 -18.37 29.54
CA LEU A 363 -8.07 -19.72 29.69
C LEU A 363 -7.33 -20.47 30.80
N LEU A 364 -6.00 -20.42 30.80
CA LEU A 364 -5.18 -21.04 31.84
C LEU A 364 -5.48 -20.50 33.24
N ASP A 365 -5.70 -19.19 33.37
CA ASP A 365 -6.04 -18.56 34.64
C ASP A 365 -7.38 -19.09 35.21
N LEU A 366 -8.34 -19.49 34.35
CA LEU A 366 -9.59 -20.14 34.81
C LEU A 366 -9.33 -21.46 35.53
N SER A 367 -8.24 -22.17 35.19
CA SER A 367 -7.88 -23.44 35.86
C SER A 367 -7.42 -23.26 37.31
N THR A 368 -7.10 -22.03 37.73
CA THR A 368 -6.74 -21.72 39.13
C THR A 368 -7.94 -21.72 40.07
N ASN A 369 -9.17 -21.66 39.52
CA ASN A 369 -10.39 -21.73 40.30
C ASN A 369 -10.74 -23.20 40.61
N MET A 370 -10.88 -23.55 41.89
CA MET A 370 -11.17 -24.93 42.36
C MET A 370 -12.44 -25.57 41.76
N ASN A 371 -13.37 -24.77 41.25
CA ASN A 371 -14.65 -25.21 40.68
C ASN A 371 -14.79 -24.93 39.17
N TYR A 372 -13.69 -24.76 38.44
CA TYR A 372 -13.76 -24.55 36.99
C TYR A 372 -14.32 -25.79 36.25
N ASP A 373 -15.08 -25.56 35.19
CA ASP A 373 -15.61 -26.62 34.35
C ASP A 373 -14.49 -27.20 33.46
N ARG A 374 -14.08 -28.43 33.77
CA ARG A 374 -12.99 -29.12 33.09
C ARG A 374 -13.34 -29.52 31.65
N ASP A 375 -14.61 -29.81 31.38
CA ASP A 375 -15.07 -30.20 30.03
C ASP A 375 -15.13 -28.96 29.13
N GLU A 376 -15.64 -27.85 29.66
CA GLU A 376 -15.69 -26.57 28.94
C GLU A 376 -14.28 -26.00 28.70
N TYR A 377 -13.38 -26.08 29.69
CA TYR A 377 -11.98 -25.71 29.51
C TYR A 377 -11.33 -26.51 28.37
N ALA A 378 -11.53 -27.82 28.35
CA ALA A 378 -10.95 -28.69 27.32
C ALA A 378 -11.50 -28.35 25.93
N LYS A 379 -12.80 -28.09 25.80
CA LYS A 379 -13.43 -27.67 24.54
C LYS A 379 -12.86 -26.35 24.02
N GLN A 380 -12.72 -25.34 24.90
CA GLN A 380 -12.17 -24.05 24.52
C GLN A 380 -10.70 -24.16 24.10
N LEU A 381 -9.91 -24.96 24.83
CA LEU A 381 -8.51 -25.20 24.47
C LEU A 381 -8.37 -25.89 23.11
N ILE A 382 -9.15 -26.94 22.86
CA ILE A 382 -9.17 -27.65 21.57
C ILE A 382 -9.54 -26.68 20.45
N HIS A 383 -10.61 -25.90 20.63
CA HIS A 383 -11.04 -24.93 19.63
C HIS A 383 -9.94 -23.92 19.29
N MET A 384 -9.29 -23.34 20.31
CA MET A 384 -8.20 -22.39 20.11
C MET A 384 -7.01 -23.01 19.37
N ILE A 385 -6.63 -24.24 19.72
CA ILE A 385 -5.54 -24.96 19.05
C ILE A 385 -5.92 -25.28 17.59
N ASP A 386 -7.13 -25.75 17.32
CA ASP A 386 -7.60 -26.09 15.97
C ASP A 386 -7.61 -24.85 15.07
N THR A 387 -8.09 -23.71 15.58
CA THR A 387 -8.03 -22.44 14.84
C THR A 387 -6.60 -22.02 14.54
N GLN A 388 -5.68 -22.09 15.51
CA GLN A 388 -4.27 -21.78 15.25
C GLN A 388 -3.64 -22.73 14.24
N GLN A 389 -3.97 -24.03 14.32
CA GLN A 389 -3.47 -25.03 13.38
C GLN A 389 -3.95 -24.76 11.96
N GLN A 390 -5.21 -24.33 11.79
CA GLN A 390 -5.73 -23.94 10.48
C GLN A 390 -4.96 -22.75 9.90
N HIS A 391 -4.82 -21.66 10.66
CA HIS A 391 -4.11 -20.45 10.21
C HIS A 391 -2.64 -20.76 9.85
N LEU A 392 -1.93 -21.53 10.69
CA LEU A 392 -0.56 -21.93 10.42
C LEU A 392 -0.44 -22.86 9.20
N THR A 393 -1.44 -23.70 8.96
CA THR A 393 -1.47 -24.57 7.77
C THR A 393 -1.68 -23.75 6.50
N GLU A 394 -2.56 -22.75 6.54
CA GLU A 394 -2.78 -21.83 5.43
C GLU A 394 -1.51 -21.03 5.11
N LEU A 395 -0.87 -20.42 6.12
CA LEU A 395 0.39 -19.71 5.94
C LEU A 395 1.50 -20.62 5.38
N ARG A 396 1.60 -21.86 5.89
CA ARG A 396 2.54 -22.86 5.36
C ARG A 396 2.28 -23.17 3.88
N ASN A 397 1.02 -23.28 3.47
CA ASN A 397 0.66 -23.55 2.08
C ASN A 397 1.01 -22.37 1.17
N LYS A 398 0.77 -21.14 1.62
CA LYS A 398 1.19 -19.91 0.91
C LYS A 398 2.71 -19.85 0.74
N ALA A 399 3.47 -20.12 1.81
CA ALA A 399 4.94 -20.18 1.73
C ALA A 399 5.45 -21.29 0.79
N LEU A 400 4.76 -22.42 0.69
CA LEU A 400 5.08 -23.46 -0.30
C LEU A 400 4.83 -22.98 -1.74
N GLN A 401 3.72 -22.27 -1.97
CA GLN A 401 3.40 -21.69 -3.27
C GLN A 401 4.41 -20.62 -3.67
N MET A 402 4.84 -19.77 -2.74
CA MET A 402 5.89 -18.77 -2.96
C MET A 402 7.19 -19.45 -3.43
N ARG A 403 7.60 -20.52 -2.74
CA ARG A 403 8.78 -21.31 -3.14
C ARG A 403 8.66 -21.93 -4.53
N GLU A 404 7.47 -22.40 -4.89
CA GLU A 404 7.20 -22.95 -6.23
C GLU A 404 7.22 -21.87 -7.32
N ALA A 405 6.70 -20.68 -7.02
CA ALA A 405 6.67 -19.53 -7.93
C ALA A 405 8.08 -19.02 -8.23
N VAL A 406 8.91 -18.82 -7.20
CA VAL A 406 10.32 -18.44 -7.34
C VAL A 406 11.10 -19.48 -8.17
N ALA A 407 10.86 -20.77 -7.93
CA ALA A 407 11.51 -21.83 -8.72
C ALA A 407 11.07 -21.83 -10.19
N TYR A 408 9.84 -21.44 -10.49
CA TYR A 408 9.33 -21.32 -11.86
C TYR A 408 9.90 -20.09 -12.58
N GLU A 409 10.00 -18.97 -11.87
CA GLU A 409 10.64 -17.74 -12.35
C GLU A 409 12.10 -18.00 -12.75
N ASP A 410 12.87 -18.65 -11.88
CA ASP A 410 14.25 -19.09 -12.14
C ASP A 410 14.39 -19.94 -13.42
N LEU A 411 13.43 -20.83 -13.66
CA LEU A 411 13.40 -21.67 -14.87
C LEU A 411 13.14 -20.84 -16.13
N CYS A 412 12.22 -19.87 -16.06
CA CYS A 412 11.96 -18.94 -17.15
C CYS A 412 13.18 -18.04 -17.43
N ALA A 413 13.87 -17.54 -16.40
CA ALA A 413 15.09 -16.75 -16.51
C ALA A 413 16.23 -17.53 -17.22
N LYS A 414 16.47 -18.78 -16.82
CA LYS A 414 17.47 -19.66 -17.47
C LYS A 414 17.12 -19.95 -18.93
N GLY A 415 15.83 -20.03 -19.27
CA GLY A 415 15.33 -20.20 -20.65
C GLY A 415 15.63 -19.01 -21.57
N LEU A 416 15.80 -17.80 -21.02
CA LEU A 416 16.20 -16.59 -21.74
C LEU A 416 17.72 -16.50 -21.93
N SER A 417 18.52 -17.02 -20.98
CA SER A 417 19.99 -16.99 -21.02
C SER A 417 20.62 -18.05 -21.94
N SER A 418 19.87 -19.08 -22.33
CA SER A 418 20.41 -20.27 -23.03
C SER A 418 20.23 -20.27 -24.56
N LYS A 419 19.98 -19.10 -25.19
CA LYS A 419 19.76 -18.97 -26.65
C LYS A 419 20.43 -17.77 -27.29
#